data_AF-A0A352AHX3-F1
#
_entry.id   AF-A0A352AHX3-F1
#
_cell.length_a   1.000
_cell.length_b   1.000
_cell.length_c   1.000
_cell.angle_alpha   90.00
_cell.angle_beta   90.00
_cell.angle_gamma   90.00
#
_symmetry.space_group_name_H-M   'P 1'
#
loop_
_entity.id
_entity.type
_entity.pdbx_description
1 polymer ?
#
loop_
_entity_poly.entity_id
_entity_poly.type
_entity_poly.pdbx_seq_one_letter_code
_entity_poly.pdbx_strand_id
1 'polypeptide(L)' 'MLEERAYWLAWSQVAGVGPVLLLRLRQYFGTLAEAWAAPAQEIGAVEGFGVRLVEAVLRGRSQLNPA' A
#
# COMPACT_ATOMS: atom_id res chain seq x y z
N MET A 1 0.26 -16.59 4.86
CA MET A 1 -0.48 -16.75 3.58
C MET A 1 -1.85 -16.06 3.57
N LEU A 2 -2.60 -16.04 4.68
CA LEU A 2 -3.90 -15.35 4.75
C LEU A 2 -3.74 -13.81 4.86
N GLU A 3 -2.78 -13.36 5.67
CA GLU A 3 -2.49 -11.93 5.90
C GLU A 3 -2.12 -11.20 4.61
N GLU A 4 -1.19 -11.75 3.82
CA GLU A 4 -0.76 -11.12 2.55
C GLU A 4 -1.94 -10.90 1.58
N ARG A 5 -2.94 -11.80 1.57
CA ARG A 5 -4.15 -11.64 0.74
C ARG A 5 -5.07 -10.55 1.27
N ALA A 6 -5.20 -10.43 2.59
CA ALA A 6 -6.00 -9.38 3.21
C ALA A 6 -5.39 -8.00 2.96
N TYR A 7 -4.06 -7.87 3.09
CA TYR A 7 -3.35 -6.65 2.70
C TYR A 7 -3.45 -6.37 1.21
N TRP A 8 -3.35 -7.39 0.34
CA TRP A 8 -3.60 -7.21 -1.10
C TRP A 8 -4.98 -6.62 -1.37
N LEU A 9 -6.02 -7.15 -0.72
CA LEU A 9 -7.38 -6.63 -0.84
C LEU A 9 -7.50 -5.18 -0.32
N ALA A 10 -6.94 -4.87 0.85
CA ALA A 10 -6.98 -3.52 1.41
C ALA A 10 -6.27 -2.50 0.51
N TRP A 11 -5.07 -2.82 0.01
CA TRP A 11 -4.36 -1.99 -0.97
C TRP A 11 -5.16 -1.81 -2.27
N SER A 12 -5.79 -2.87 -2.77
CA SER A 12 -6.58 -2.81 -4.01
C SER A 12 -7.83 -1.91 -3.91
N GLN A 13 -8.31 -1.65 -2.69
CA GLN A 13 -9.41 -0.72 -2.43
C GLN A 13 -8.97 0.75 -2.44
N VAL A 14 -7.66 1.04 -2.37
CA VAL A 14 -7.15 2.40 -2.47
C VAL A 14 -7.19 2.85 -3.93
N ALA A 15 -8.00 3.88 -4.21
CA ALA A 15 -8.13 4.42 -5.56
C ALA A 15 -6.77 4.83 -6.16
N GLY A 16 -6.46 4.30 -7.34
CA GLY A 16 -5.20 4.53 -8.03
C GLY A 16 -4.08 3.53 -7.71
N VAL A 17 -4.26 2.64 -6.72
CA VAL A 17 -3.32 1.55 -6.44
C VAL A 17 -3.71 0.32 -7.26
N GLY A 18 -3.06 0.15 -8.41
CA GLY A 18 -3.21 -1.03 -9.26
C GLY A 18 -2.21 -2.15 -8.94
N PRO A 19 -2.34 -3.32 -9.61
CA PRO A 19 -1.49 -4.49 -9.39
C PRO A 19 0.00 -4.23 -9.61
N VAL A 20 0.36 -3.32 -10.53
CA VAL A 20 1.77 -2.94 -10.79
C VAL A 20 2.37 -2.21 -9.58
N LEU A 21 1.63 -1.27 -8.99
CA LEU A 21 2.09 -0.52 -7.82
C LEU A 21 2.15 -1.39 -6.57
N LEU A 22 1.19 -2.30 -6.41
CA LEU A 22 1.20 -3.36 -5.41
C LEU A 22 2.46 -4.23 -5.49
N LEU A 23 2.84 -4.65 -6.71
CA LEU A 23 4.06 -5.42 -6.91
C LEU A 23 5.31 -4.62 -6.51
N ARG A 24 5.37 -3.33 -6.85
CA ARG A 24 6.49 -2.44 -6.47
C ARG A 24 6.59 -2.25 -4.96
N LEU A 25 5.46 -2.04 -4.28
CA LEU A 25 5.43 -1.98 -2.81
C LEU A 25 5.98 -3.27 -2.20
N ARG A 26 5.51 -4.42 -2.67
CA ARG A 26 5.99 -5.72 -2.18
C ARG A 26 7.47 -5.93 -2.46
N GLN A 27 7.98 -5.51 -3.62
CA GLN A 27 9.40 -5.58 -3.94
C GLN A 27 10.26 -4.66 -3.07
N TYR A 28 9.75 -3.46 -2.76
CA TYR A 28 10.47 -2.47 -1.97
C TYR A 28 10.48 -2.81 -0.48
N PHE A 29 9.33 -3.20 0.08
CA PHE A 29 9.15 -3.45 1.51
C PHE A 29 9.28 -4.91 1.91
N GLY A 30 9.26 -5.86 0.97
CA GLY A 30 9.27 -7.31 1.22
C GLY A 30 7.86 -7.88 1.31
N THR A 31 7.00 -7.31 2.16
CA THR A 31 5.59 -7.70 2.29
C THR A 31 4.62 -6.53 2.16
N LEU A 32 3.36 -6.81 1.81
CA LEU A 32 2.33 -5.78 1.75
C LEU A 32 1.91 -5.28 3.14
N ALA A 33 2.10 -6.09 4.18
CA ALA A 33 1.88 -5.73 5.57
C ALA A 33 2.91 -4.68 6.04
N GLU A 34 4.20 -4.91 5.78
CA GLU A 34 5.27 -3.94 6.08
C GLU A 34 5.05 -2.65 5.31
N ALA A 35 4.70 -2.76 4.01
CA ALA A 35 4.33 -1.59 3.22
C ALA A 35 3.17 -0.81 3.86
N TRP A 36 2.14 -1.49 4.39
CA TRP A 36 0.95 -0.86 5.01
C TRP A 36 1.26 -0.16 6.34
N ALA A 37 2.27 -0.62 7.07
CA ALA A 37 2.75 0.02 8.30
C ALA A 37 3.79 1.13 8.04
N ALA A 38 4.44 1.14 6.87
CA ALA A 38 5.51 2.08 6.55
C ALA A 38 5.04 3.55 6.56
N PRO A 39 5.91 4.50 6.95
CA PRO A 39 5.56 5.92 6.96
C PRO A 39 5.34 6.47 5.54
N ALA A 40 4.55 7.54 5.44
CA ALA A 40 4.19 8.19 4.18
C ALA A 40 5.40 8.52 3.29
N GLN A 41 6.49 8.96 3.92
CA GLN A 41 7.72 9.33 3.23
C GLN A 41 8.37 8.15 2.51
N GLU A 42 8.36 6.96 3.12
CA GLU A 42 8.91 5.74 2.52
C GLU A 42 8.02 5.22 1.39
N ILE A 43 6.70 5.29 1.55
CA ILE A 43 5.77 4.95 0.47
C ILE A 43 6.01 5.86 -0.73
N GLY A 44 6.20 7.17 -0.48
CA GLY A 44 6.48 8.15 -1.53
C GLY A 44 7.83 7.95 -2.23
N ALA A 45 8.74 7.19 -1.64
CA ALA A 45 10.00 6.81 -2.28
C ALA A 45 9.82 5.68 -3.32
N VAL A 46 8.69 4.96 -3.28
CA VAL A 46 8.38 3.92 -4.27
C VAL A 46 7.95 4.55 -5.59
N GLU A 47 8.57 4.11 -6.68
CA GLU A 47 8.28 4.64 -8.02
C GLU A 47 6.79 4.51 -8.37
N GLY A 48 6.17 5.65 -8.72
CA GLY A 48 4.74 5.74 -9.03
C GLY A 48 3.87 6.20 -7.85
N PHE A 49 4.40 6.29 -6.63
CA PHE A 49 3.72 6.84 -5.47
C PHE A 49 3.99 8.34 -5.32
N GLY A 50 3.36 9.14 -6.19
CA GLY A 50 3.36 10.59 -6.03
C GLY A 50 2.51 11.05 -4.82
N VAL A 51 2.67 12.32 -4.42
CA VAL A 51 2.00 12.93 -3.25
C VAL A 51 0.51 12.60 -3.15
N ARG A 52 -0.25 12.76 -4.26
CA ARG A 52 -1.70 12.47 -4.28
C ARG A 52 -2.03 11.01 -3.98
N LEU A 53 -1.20 10.08 -4.48
CA LEU A 53 -1.42 8.66 -4.24
C LEU A 53 -1.04 8.29 -2.81
N VAL A 54 0.06 8.82 -2.29
CA VAL A 54 0.45 8.65 -0.88
C VAL A 54 -0.66 9.14 0.06
N GLU A 55 -1.25 10.30 -0.20
CA GLU A 55 -2.39 10.79 0.57
C GLU A 55 -3.61 9.86 0.49
N ALA A 56 -3.91 9.33 -0.70
CA ALA A 56 -5.00 8.36 -0.87
C ALA A 56 -4.76 7.08 -0.06
N VAL A 57 -3.51 6.62 -0.01
CA VAL A 57 -3.08 5.49 0.80
C VAL A 57 -3.27 5.79 2.30
N LEU A 58 -2.82 6.94 2.78
CA LEU A 58 -2.99 7.32 4.20
C LEU A 58 -4.46 7.41 4.59
N ARG A 59 -5.32 7.95 3.70
CA ARG A 59 -6.78 7.95 3.90
C ARG A 59 -7.37 6.55 3.88
N GLY A 60 -6.91 5.69 2.97
CA GLY A 60 -7.34 4.28 2.92
C GLY A 60 -6.99 3.54 4.20
N ARG A 61 -5.79 3.75 4.75
CA ARG A 61 -5.33 3.13 6.00
C ARG A 61 -6.17 3.46 7.22
N SER A 62 -6.72 4.68 7.30
CA SER A 62 -7.57 5.05 8.43
C SER A 62 -8.98 4.46 8.34
N GLN A 63 -9.37 3.92 7.18
CA GLN A 63 -10.72 3.41 6.91
C GLN A 63 -10.76 1.88 6.72
N LEU A 64 -9.64 1.28 6.33
CA LEU A 64 -9.54 -0.13 6.01
C LEU A 64 -8.74 -0.86 7.09
N ASN A 65 -9.32 -1.92 7.65
CA ASN A 65 -8.58 -2.82 8.53
C ASN A 65 -8.35 -4.20 7.87
N PRO A 66 -7.14 -4.47 7.35
CA PRO A 66 -6.80 -5.78 6.78
C PRO A 66 -6.60 -6.91 7.82
N ALA A 67 -6.47 -6.62 9.13
CA ALA A 67 -6.33 -7.62 10.20
C ALA A 67 -6.80 -7.12 11.57
#